data_AF-A0A736I9X8-F1
#
_entry.id   AF-A0A736I9X8-F1
#
_cell.length_a   1.000
_cell.length_b   1.000
_cell.length_c   1.000
_cell.angle_alpha   90.00
_cell.angle_beta   90.00
_cell.angle_gamma   90.00
#
_symmetry.space_group_name_H-M   'P 1'
#
loop_
_entity.id
_entity.type
_entity.pdbx_description
1 polymer ?
#
loop_
_entity_poly.entity_id
_entity_poly.type
_entity_poly.pdbx_seq_one_letter_code
_entity_poly.pdbx_strand_id
1 'polypeptide(L)'
;MYYATSLQDYIVEIKDSASSQSIFIKLTLESSDFPVNTGSDRIASVKNYSVDDTLNNKQMTLKASYVAATSYSSDNGEKVYGNSFSLSKPAVNFLSNNSCNSNILAWIVCSVLRLFSNDNAYSQYLTFTVKHKPTTCRFSQPTYEIKMPDTTLNEILSGNNSKTGSTNLILNCDGVYNVTTNPVSFNVSRGDWNDSGAILKNTITNGAKGVGFQIYNGTAATPLKRGDTLMSRLTKMAAINDQYIFPITARYVRITGEALQPGEVQSKVIFAVSYD
;
A
#
# COMPACT_ATOMS: atom_id res chain seq x y z
N MET A 1 1.13 3.71 41.63
CA MET A 1 1.00 2.80 40.47
C MET A 1 1.73 3.37 39.27
N TYR A 2 2.51 2.56 38.56
CA TYR A 2 3.22 2.91 37.33
C TYR A 2 2.62 2.12 36.15
N TYR A 3 2.99 2.46 34.92
CA TYR A 3 2.79 1.56 33.78
C TYR A 3 4.13 1.23 33.12
N ALA A 4 4.19 0.07 32.49
CA ALA A 4 5.25 -0.37 31.60
C ALA A 4 4.61 -0.84 30.30
N THR A 5 5.23 -0.52 29.16
CA THR A 5 4.73 -0.88 27.83
C THR A 5 5.87 -1.39 26.97
N SER A 6 5.59 -2.40 26.13
CA SER A 6 6.49 -2.80 25.05
C SER A 6 6.27 -1.98 23.78
N LEU A 7 5.22 -1.16 23.73
CA LEU A 7 4.87 -0.31 22.60
C LEU A 7 5.69 0.98 22.60
N GLN A 8 7.02 0.88 22.70
CA GLN A 8 7.93 2.02 22.57
C GLN A 8 8.70 1.86 21.25
N ASP A 9 8.13 2.39 20.18
CA ASP A 9 8.60 2.16 18.80
C ASP A 9 8.48 0.69 18.36
N TYR A 10 7.39 0.03 18.77
CA TYR A 10 7.14 -1.38 18.48
C TYR A 10 6.79 -1.59 17.00
N ILE A 11 7.48 -2.51 16.35
CA ILE A 11 7.33 -2.77 14.91
C ILE A 11 6.38 -3.94 14.68
N VAL A 12 5.30 -3.67 13.95
CA VAL A 12 4.42 -4.71 13.41
C VAL A 12 4.74 -4.91 11.94
N GLU A 13 5.27 -6.07 11.58
CA GLU A 13 5.39 -6.51 10.20
C GLU A 13 4.09 -7.21 9.77
N ILE A 14 3.30 -6.57 8.92
CA ILE A 14 2.06 -7.10 8.37
C ILE A 14 2.36 -7.80 7.05
N LYS A 15 2.02 -9.09 6.96
CA LYS A 15 2.24 -9.91 5.77
C LYS A 15 0.97 -10.67 5.36
N ASP A 16 0.79 -10.94 4.06
CA ASP A 16 -0.21 -11.90 3.59
C ASP A 16 0.47 -13.26 3.33
N SER A 17 -0.22 -14.38 3.60
CA SER A 17 0.40 -15.72 3.55
C SER A 17 1.05 -16.08 2.20
N ALA A 18 0.56 -15.51 1.10
CA ALA A 18 1.07 -15.73 -0.25
C ALA A 18 1.95 -14.58 -0.77
N SER A 19 2.19 -13.52 0.02
CA SER A 19 2.88 -12.33 -0.46
C SER A 19 4.40 -12.39 -0.28
N SER A 20 5.11 -11.77 -1.22
CA SER A 20 6.57 -11.63 -1.15
C SER A 20 7.00 -10.46 -0.26
N GLN A 21 6.17 -9.40 -0.18
CA GLN A 21 6.45 -8.20 0.61
C GLN A 21 5.61 -8.15 1.90
N SER A 22 6.00 -7.22 2.77
CA SER A 22 5.36 -6.89 4.04
C SER A 22 5.22 -5.37 4.18
N ILE A 23 4.22 -4.91 4.92
CA ILE A 23 4.08 -3.50 5.32
C ILE A 23 4.43 -3.38 6.79
N PHE A 24 5.20 -2.35 7.15
CA PHE A 24 5.64 -2.14 8.52
C PHE A 24 4.92 -0.95 9.13
N ILE A 25 4.37 -1.16 10.33
CA ILE A 25 3.75 -0.12 11.15
C ILE A 25 4.52 -0.04 12.46
N LYS A 26 4.85 1.18 12.87
CA LYS A 26 5.41 1.48 14.17
C LYS A 26 4.32 1.94 15.12
N LEU A 27 4.24 1.33 16.29
CA LEU A 27 3.32 1.64 17.38
C LEU A 27 4.08 2.27 18.55
N THR A 28 3.57 3.40 19.03
CA THR A 28 4.10 4.07 20.23
C THR A 28 2.96 4.38 21.19
N LEU A 29 2.98 3.77 22.37
CA LEU A 29 2.06 4.06 23.47
C LEU A 29 2.77 4.95 24.48
N GLU A 30 2.15 6.07 24.82
CA GLU A 30 2.65 7.03 25.79
C GLU A 30 1.53 7.50 26.71
N SER A 31 1.90 7.89 27.92
CA SER A 31 0.99 8.50 28.89
C SER A 31 1.76 9.41 29.83
N SER A 32 1.23 10.61 30.04
CA SER A 32 1.69 11.59 31.04
C SER A 32 1.00 11.45 32.39
N ASP A 33 -0.05 10.61 32.46
CA ASP A 33 -0.95 10.51 33.61
C ASP A 33 -0.44 9.55 34.69
N PHE A 34 0.73 8.95 34.45
CA PHE A 34 1.42 8.04 35.37
C PHE A 34 2.80 8.60 35.74
N PRO A 35 3.29 8.32 36.97
CA PRO A 35 2.66 7.46 37.98
C PRO A 35 1.44 8.08 38.67
N VAL A 36 0.47 7.23 39.02
CA VAL A 36 -0.66 7.62 39.88
C VAL A 36 -0.29 7.37 41.33
N ASN A 37 -0.50 8.37 42.19
CA ASN A 37 -0.24 8.21 43.62
C ASN A 37 -1.30 7.29 44.25
N THR A 38 -0.87 6.08 44.60
CA THR A 38 -1.67 5.06 45.31
C THR A 38 -1.16 4.84 46.74
N GLY A 39 -0.37 5.79 47.28
CA GLY A 39 0.25 5.72 48.59
C GLY A 39 -0.52 6.45 49.70
N SER A 40 -0.30 5.99 50.93
CA SER A 40 -0.64 6.67 52.17
C SER A 40 0.65 7.10 52.87
N ASP A 41 0.76 8.36 53.29
CA ASP A 41 1.86 8.83 54.16
C ASP A 41 1.80 8.21 55.58
N ARG A 42 0.78 7.39 55.88
CA ARG A 42 0.51 6.82 57.20
C ARG A 42 0.35 5.30 57.13
N ILE A 43 1.20 4.61 57.89
CA ILE A 43 1.22 3.15 58.10
C ILE A 43 -0.12 2.63 58.70
N ALA A 44 -0.97 3.50 59.23
CA ALA A 44 -2.16 3.12 60.01
C ALA A 44 -3.49 3.01 59.22
N SER A 45 -3.53 3.30 57.93
CA SER A 45 -4.77 3.16 57.13
C SER A 45 -4.49 2.58 55.75
N VAL A 46 -4.92 1.34 55.53
CA VAL A 46 -5.00 0.74 54.19
C VAL A 46 -6.08 1.50 53.42
N LYS A 47 -5.68 2.34 52.46
CA LYS A 47 -6.62 3.02 51.56
C LYS A 47 -6.83 2.14 50.34
N ASN A 48 -8.07 1.70 50.13
CA ASN A 48 -8.46 1.04 48.89
C ASN A 48 -8.66 2.11 47.82
N TYR A 49 -8.07 1.92 46.65
CA TYR A 49 -8.29 2.75 45.47
C TYR A 49 -9.15 1.98 44.48
N SER A 50 -10.16 2.63 43.90
CA SER A 50 -10.94 2.02 42.83
C SER A 50 -10.19 2.06 41.50
N VAL A 51 -10.60 1.24 40.54
CA VAL A 51 -10.06 1.29 39.17
C VAL A 51 -10.32 2.66 38.53
N ASP A 52 -11.40 3.34 38.91
CA ASP A 52 -11.69 4.71 38.47
C ASP A 52 -10.69 5.73 39.01
N ASP A 53 -10.16 5.53 40.22
CA ASP A 53 -9.15 6.41 40.80
C ASP A 53 -7.79 6.24 40.12
N THR A 54 -7.49 5.04 39.59
CA THR A 54 -6.14 4.65 39.18
C THR A 54 -5.92 4.39 37.69
N LEU A 55 -6.96 4.00 36.94
CA LEU A 55 -6.86 3.63 35.53
C LEU A 55 -7.90 4.31 34.64
N ASN A 56 -9.20 4.18 34.94
CA ASN A 56 -10.25 4.49 33.94
C ASN A 56 -10.31 5.97 33.55
N ASN A 57 -9.84 6.87 34.41
CA ASN A 57 -9.79 8.32 34.13
C ASN A 57 -8.41 8.80 33.66
N LYS A 58 -7.46 7.88 33.38
CA LYS A 58 -6.12 8.22 32.90
C LYS A 58 -6.04 8.05 31.39
N GLN A 59 -5.46 9.02 30.71
CA GLN A 59 -5.32 9.01 29.26
C GLN A 59 -4.03 8.30 28.84
N MET A 60 -4.15 7.47 27.80
CA MET A 60 -3.02 6.91 27.07
C MET A 60 -3.18 7.24 25.60
N THR A 61 -2.09 7.66 24.96
CA THR A 61 -2.06 7.99 23.55
C THR A 61 -1.32 6.89 22.81
N LEU A 62 -2.00 6.26 21.84
CA LEU A 62 -1.41 5.30 20.93
C LEU A 62 -1.20 5.94 19.56
N LYS A 63 0.06 6.07 19.15
CA LYS A 63 0.47 6.55 17.83
C LYS A 63 0.77 5.36 16.93
N ALA A 64 0.31 5.43 15.68
CA ALA A 64 0.62 4.47 14.65
C ALA A 64 1.12 5.19 13.39
N SER A 65 2.23 4.72 12.81
CA SER A 65 2.78 5.28 11.58
C SER A 65 3.35 4.19 10.71
N TYR A 66 3.20 4.30 9.39
CA TYR A 66 3.98 3.46 8.49
C TYR A 66 5.47 3.78 8.64
N VAL A 67 6.30 2.75 8.50
CA VAL A 67 7.77 2.89 8.46
C VAL A 67 8.34 2.04 7.32
N ALA A 68 9.54 2.39 6.89
CA ALA A 68 10.29 1.56 5.93
C ALA A 68 10.57 0.17 6.53
N ALA A 69 10.86 -0.80 5.67
CA ALA A 69 11.28 -2.12 6.10
C ALA A 69 12.46 -2.02 7.08
N THR A 70 12.31 -2.65 8.24
CA THR A 70 13.29 -2.59 9.33
C THR A 70 13.34 -3.92 10.07
N SER A 71 14.45 -4.16 10.77
CA SER A 71 14.57 -5.26 11.72
C SER A 71 13.94 -4.91 13.07
N TYR A 72 13.53 -5.95 13.79
CA TYR A 72 13.01 -5.90 15.15
C TYR A 72 13.31 -7.24 15.83
N SER A 73 13.31 -7.24 17.17
CA SER A 73 13.38 -8.45 17.99
C SER A 73 11.99 -8.82 18.50
N SER A 74 11.85 -9.99 19.12
CA SER A 74 10.61 -10.39 19.79
C SER A 74 10.19 -9.48 20.94
N ASP A 75 11.07 -8.58 21.40
CA ASP A 75 10.79 -7.66 22.50
C ASP A 75 10.18 -6.34 22.03
N ASN A 76 10.50 -5.91 20.81
CA ASN A 76 10.05 -4.65 20.23
C ASN A 76 9.38 -4.81 18.86
N GLY A 77 8.93 -6.01 18.52
CA GLY A 77 8.11 -6.21 17.34
C GLY A 77 7.59 -7.62 17.17
N GLU A 78 6.68 -7.79 16.22
CA GLU A 78 6.18 -9.08 15.81
C GLU A 78 5.72 -9.08 14.35
N LYS A 79 5.71 -10.27 13.77
CA LYS A 79 5.14 -10.53 12.45
C LYS A 79 3.73 -11.03 12.59
N VAL A 80 2.81 -10.42 11.85
CA VAL A 80 1.39 -10.78 11.84
C VAL A 80 0.93 -11.10 10.43
N TYR A 81 -0.12 -11.93 10.34
CA TYR A 81 -0.72 -12.31 9.07
C TYR A 81 -2.11 -11.72 8.91
N GLY A 82 -2.33 -11.03 7.79
CA GLY A 82 -3.58 -10.33 7.49
C GLY A 82 -3.73 -8.99 8.20
N ASN A 83 -4.89 -8.35 8.01
CA ASN A 83 -5.13 -6.97 8.44
C ASN A 83 -5.67 -6.85 9.88
N SER A 84 -5.96 -7.97 10.54
CA SER A 84 -6.48 -7.97 11.92
C SER A 84 -5.67 -8.92 12.77
N PHE A 85 -5.15 -8.44 13.90
CA PHE A 85 -4.25 -9.19 14.77
C PHE A 85 -4.39 -8.75 16.21
N SER A 86 -4.07 -9.65 17.15
CA SER A 86 -3.91 -9.32 18.56
C SER A 86 -2.43 -9.36 18.90
N LEU A 87 -1.98 -8.41 19.72
CA LEU A 87 -0.59 -8.40 20.17
C LEU A 87 -0.27 -9.68 20.94
N SER A 88 0.88 -10.30 20.68
CA SER A 88 1.32 -11.51 21.39
C SER A 88 1.69 -11.24 22.85
N LYS A 89 2.06 -9.99 23.18
CA LYS A 89 2.38 -9.52 24.53
C LYS A 89 1.37 -8.45 24.98
N PRO A 90 1.18 -8.24 26.30
CA PRO A 90 0.40 -7.12 26.79
C PRO A 90 0.90 -5.80 26.21
N ALA A 91 -0.01 -4.97 25.71
CA ALA A 91 0.31 -3.62 25.25
C ALA A 91 0.81 -2.74 26.40
N VAL A 92 0.21 -2.92 27.58
CA VAL A 92 0.58 -2.21 28.79
C VAL A 92 0.35 -3.09 30.02
N ASN A 93 1.29 -3.01 30.96
CA ASN A 93 1.21 -3.58 32.30
C ASN A 93 1.17 -2.44 33.31
N PHE A 94 0.22 -2.47 34.22
CA PHE A 94 0.10 -1.54 35.33
C PHE A 94 0.70 -2.18 36.59
N LEU A 95 1.70 -1.52 37.15
CA LEU A 95 2.53 -2.03 38.24
C LEU A 95 2.14 -1.34 39.54
N SER A 96 1.76 -2.14 40.55
CA SER A 96 1.67 -1.66 41.92
C SER A 96 3.04 -1.77 42.58
N ASN A 97 3.75 -0.65 42.70
CA ASN A 97 4.97 -0.57 43.49
C ASN A 97 4.61 -0.15 44.92
N ASN A 98 4.85 -1.04 45.87
CA ASN A 98 4.79 -0.74 47.30
C ASN A 98 6.21 -0.60 47.84
N SER A 99 6.70 0.64 47.93
CA SER A 99 8.02 0.94 48.50
C SER A 99 7.87 1.54 49.91
N CYS A 100 8.17 0.73 50.93
CA CYS A 100 8.16 1.16 52.33
C CYS A 100 9.50 1.76 52.76
N ASN A 101 10.00 2.72 51.99
CA ASN A 101 11.36 3.25 52.15
C ASN A 101 11.40 4.60 52.90
N SER A 102 10.29 5.01 53.53
CA SER A 102 10.21 6.29 54.24
C SER A 102 11.11 6.35 55.48
N ASN A 103 11.35 5.21 56.15
CA ASN A 103 12.38 5.04 57.18
C ASN A 103 12.66 3.54 57.43
N ILE A 104 13.69 3.25 58.23
CA ILE A 104 14.13 1.87 58.50
C ILE A 104 13.07 1.02 59.21
N LEU A 105 12.21 1.62 60.04
CA LEU A 105 11.12 0.89 60.72
C LEU A 105 10.01 0.50 59.73
N ALA A 106 9.65 1.39 58.81
CA ALA A 106 8.69 1.10 57.74
C ALA A 106 9.21 -0.02 56.83
N TRP A 107 10.52 -0.02 56.53
CA TRP A 107 11.15 -1.07 55.75
C TRP A 107 11.08 -2.43 56.47
N ILE A 108 11.41 -2.48 57.77
CA ILE A 108 11.31 -3.70 58.58
C ILE A 108 9.88 -4.21 58.64
N VAL A 109 8.88 -3.34 58.90
CA VAL A 109 7.46 -3.72 58.96
C VAL A 109 6.99 -4.32 57.65
N CYS A 110 7.33 -3.71 56.52
CA CYS A 110 6.95 -4.26 55.21
C CYS A 110 7.70 -5.54 54.85
N SER A 111 8.92 -5.73 55.34
CA SER A 111 9.66 -6.98 55.20
C SER A 111 8.98 -8.13 55.95
N VAL A 112 8.64 -7.91 57.22
CA VAL A 112 8.00 -8.93 58.07
C VAL A 112 6.61 -9.30 57.57
N LEU A 113 5.85 -8.33 57.07
CA LEU A 113 4.49 -8.53 56.56
C LEU A 113 4.44 -8.92 55.07
N ARG A 114 5.59 -9.09 54.39
CA ARG A 114 5.70 -9.37 52.94
C ARG A 114 4.90 -8.38 52.08
N LEU A 115 4.91 -7.11 52.47
CA LEU A 115 4.16 -6.04 51.78
C LEU A 115 4.94 -5.42 50.62
N PHE A 116 6.16 -5.88 50.37
CA PHE A 116 6.89 -5.54 49.15
C PHE A 116 6.26 -6.29 47.97
N SER A 117 5.67 -5.55 47.04
CA SER A 117 5.16 -6.10 45.78
C SER A 117 5.67 -5.27 44.61
N ASN A 118 6.15 -5.96 43.57
CA ASN A 118 6.46 -5.40 42.25
C ASN A 118 5.74 -6.21 41.16
N ASP A 119 4.50 -6.61 41.45
CA ASP A 119 3.71 -7.44 40.55
C ASP A 119 2.84 -6.60 39.60
N ASN A 120 2.49 -7.21 38.46
CA ASN A 120 1.50 -6.66 37.55
C ASN A 120 0.13 -6.68 38.23
N ALA A 121 -0.42 -5.51 38.54
CA ALA A 121 -1.78 -5.38 39.05
C ALA A 121 -2.81 -5.60 37.94
N TYR A 122 -2.53 -5.07 36.73
CA TYR A 122 -3.37 -5.25 35.54
C TYR A 122 -2.51 -5.35 34.28
N SER A 123 -2.96 -6.14 33.31
CA SER A 123 -2.36 -6.24 31.97
C SER A 123 -3.45 -6.02 30.93
N GLN A 124 -3.18 -5.19 29.93
CA GLN A 124 -4.11 -4.96 28.82
C GLN A 124 -3.53 -5.48 27.50
N TYR A 125 -4.35 -6.23 26.77
CA TYR A 125 -4.06 -6.71 25.42
C TYR A 125 -4.85 -5.88 24.41
N LEU A 126 -4.24 -5.57 23.27
CA LEU A 126 -4.89 -4.82 22.20
C LEU A 126 -5.03 -5.70 20.96
N THR A 127 -6.20 -5.59 20.33
CA THR A 127 -6.47 -6.13 19.00
C THR A 127 -6.59 -4.96 18.03
N PHE A 128 -5.87 -5.08 16.91
CA PHE A 128 -5.83 -4.09 15.85
C PHE A 128 -6.55 -4.61 14.63
N THR A 129 -7.25 -3.70 13.94
CA THR A 129 -7.69 -3.89 12.57
C THR A 129 -7.20 -2.71 11.74
N VAL A 130 -6.34 -2.99 10.77
CA VAL A 130 -5.70 -1.98 9.94
C VAL A 130 -6.41 -1.88 8.60
N LYS A 131 -6.92 -0.68 8.28
CA LYS A 131 -7.36 -0.34 6.92
C LYS A 131 -6.27 0.47 6.25
N HIS A 132 -5.58 -0.15 5.30
CA HIS A 132 -4.49 0.51 4.59
C HIS A 132 -4.97 1.63 3.67
N LYS A 133 -4.11 2.64 3.47
CA LYS A 133 -4.28 3.59 2.37
C LYS A 133 -4.18 2.81 1.07
N PRO A 134 -5.13 2.92 0.13
CA PRO A 134 -5.07 2.19 -1.13
C PRO A 134 -3.91 2.67 -1.98
N THR A 135 -3.27 1.73 -2.68
CA THR A 135 -2.31 2.02 -3.73
C THR A 135 -3.03 2.64 -4.91
N THR A 136 -2.45 3.74 -5.41
CA THR A 136 -3.00 4.46 -6.55
C THR A 136 -1.93 4.65 -7.62
N CYS A 137 -2.32 4.60 -8.89
CA CYS A 137 -1.47 4.89 -10.03
C CYS A 137 -2.17 5.83 -11.01
N ARG A 138 -1.44 6.78 -11.57
CA ARG A 138 -1.97 7.77 -12.53
C ARG A 138 -1.01 8.01 -13.67
N PHE A 139 -1.55 8.19 -14.87
CA PHE A 139 -0.76 8.68 -15.99
C PHE A 139 -0.27 10.10 -15.71
N SER A 140 0.97 10.39 -16.10
CA SER A 140 1.52 11.74 -16.03
C SER A 140 0.76 12.73 -16.91
N GLN A 141 0.11 12.24 -17.98
CA GLN A 141 -0.68 13.06 -18.90
C GLN A 141 -2.04 12.40 -19.17
N PRO A 142 -3.11 13.20 -19.36
CA PRO A 142 -4.42 12.66 -19.72
C PRO A 142 -4.49 12.20 -21.20
N THR A 143 -3.62 12.75 -22.05
CA THR A 143 -3.55 12.45 -23.48
C THR A 143 -2.09 12.34 -23.89
N TYR A 144 -1.77 11.29 -24.63
CA TYR A 144 -0.47 11.10 -25.28
C TYR A 144 -0.68 11.10 -26.79
N GLU A 145 0.23 11.72 -27.52
CA GLU A 145 0.18 11.78 -28.99
C GLU A 145 1.24 10.84 -29.58
N ILE A 146 0.85 10.06 -30.59
CA ILE A 146 1.78 9.33 -31.45
C ILE A 146 1.67 9.94 -32.84
N LYS A 147 2.71 10.67 -33.25
CA LYS A 147 2.80 11.22 -34.60
C LYS A 147 3.31 10.13 -35.54
N MET A 148 2.46 9.76 -36.49
CA MET A 148 2.82 8.79 -37.52
C MET A 148 3.47 9.50 -38.70
N PRO A 149 4.60 8.99 -39.23
CA PRO A 149 5.17 9.52 -40.46
C PRO A 149 4.28 9.19 -41.67
N ASP A 150 4.39 9.99 -42.73
CA ASP A 150 3.64 9.76 -43.97
C ASP A 150 4.03 8.45 -44.64
N THR A 151 3.06 7.74 -45.21
CA THR A 151 3.26 6.50 -45.96
C THR A 151 2.50 6.49 -47.28
N THR A 152 2.90 5.62 -48.19
CA THR A 152 2.26 5.45 -49.50
C THR A 152 1.44 4.17 -49.57
N LEU A 153 0.47 4.14 -50.50
CA LEU A 153 -0.33 2.93 -50.72
C LEU A 153 0.52 1.72 -51.13
N ASN A 154 1.61 1.93 -51.88
CA ASN A 154 2.51 0.86 -52.32
C ASN A 154 3.26 0.22 -51.14
N GLU A 155 3.68 1.03 -50.16
CA GLU A 155 4.30 0.52 -48.92
C GLU A 155 3.32 -0.33 -48.10
N ILE A 156 2.05 0.08 -48.05
CA ILE A 156 0.98 -0.68 -47.38
C ILE A 156 0.68 -2.00 -48.12
N LEU A 157 0.59 -1.96 -49.46
CA LEU A 157 0.28 -3.12 -50.30
C LEU A 157 1.39 -4.17 -50.30
N SER A 158 2.65 -3.74 -50.30
CA SER A 158 3.80 -4.65 -50.28
C SER A 158 3.97 -5.38 -48.94
N GLY A 159 3.23 -4.99 -47.88
CA GLY A 159 3.39 -5.54 -46.53
C GLY A 159 4.72 -5.16 -45.86
N ASN A 160 5.56 -4.36 -46.53
CA ASN A 160 6.89 -3.96 -46.06
C ASN A 160 6.88 -2.61 -45.34
N ASN A 161 5.71 -2.17 -44.85
CA ASN A 161 5.63 -0.89 -44.15
C ASN A 161 6.31 -0.97 -42.77
N SER A 162 7.53 -0.45 -42.69
CA SER A 162 8.32 -0.34 -41.45
C SER A 162 8.11 0.98 -40.71
N LYS A 163 7.24 1.86 -41.23
CA LYS A 163 7.02 3.19 -40.66
C LYS A 163 6.22 3.08 -39.38
N THR A 164 6.78 3.65 -38.31
CA THR A 164 6.20 3.60 -36.98
C THR A 164 6.25 4.97 -36.33
N GLY A 165 5.27 5.24 -35.48
CA GLY A 165 5.32 6.32 -34.50
C GLY A 165 5.40 5.70 -33.10
N SER A 166 5.98 6.41 -32.13
CA SER A 166 6.01 5.93 -30.75
C SER A 166 5.87 7.06 -29.74
N THR A 167 5.42 6.69 -28.54
CA THR A 167 5.37 7.56 -27.37
C THR A 167 5.56 6.74 -26.11
N ASN A 168 5.93 7.37 -25.00
CA ASN A 168 6.08 6.70 -23.71
C ASN A 168 4.90 7.07 -22.80
N LEU A 169 4.09 6.08 -22.44
CA LEU A 169 3.13 6.25 -21.35
C LEU A 169 3.88 6.20 -20.04
N ILE A 170 3.74 7.24 -19.23
CA ILE A 170 4.38 7.34 -17.92
C ILE A 170 3.30 7.19 -16.86
N LEU A 171 3.39 6.12 -16.07
CA LEU A 171 2.48 5.82 -14.99
C LEU A 171 3.21 6.04 -13.66
N ASN A 172 2.73 6.96 -12.83
CA ASN A 172 3.28 7.16 -11.48
C ASN A 172 2.39 6.48 -10.47
N CYS A 173 2.98 5.72 -9.55
CA CYS A 173 2.29 4.95 -8.53
C CYS A 173 2.69 5.39 -7.13
N ASP A 174 1.76 5.28 -6.20
CA ASP A 174 1.92 5.60 -4.78
C ASP A 174 1.43 4.40 -3.97
N GLY A 175 2.39 3.68 -3.38
CA GLY A 175 2.18 2.56 -2.47
C GLY A 175 2.73 2.88 -1.09
N VAL A 176 2.48 2.01 -0.11
CA VAL A 176 3.05 2.17 1.23
C VAL A 176 4.48 1.65 1.19
N TYR A 177 5.47 2.55 1.19
CA TYR A 177 6.89 2.20 1.09
C TYR A 177 7.19 1.20 -0.05
N ASN A 178 6.72 1.50 -1.26
CA ASN A 178 6.90 0.66 -2.44
C ASN A 178 6.24 -0.74 -2.34
N VAL A 179 5.19 -0.87 -1.52
CA VAL A 179 4.35 -2.06 -1.41
C VAL A 179 2.89 -1.73 -1.76
N THR A 180 2.26 -2.61 -2.54
CA THR A 180 0.85 -2.49 -2.88
C THR A 180 -0.06 -2.89 -1.72
N THR A 181 -1.15 -2.15 -1.48
CA THR A 181 -2.15 -2.46 -0.44
C THR A 181 -3.44 -3.04 -1.02
N ASN A 182 -3.66 -2.86 -2.33
CA ASN A 182 -4.70 -3.48 -3.14
C ASN A 182 -4.11 -3.89 -4.50
N PRO A 183 -4.71 -4.86 -5.20
CA PRO A 183 -4.26 -5.23 -6.53
C PRO A 183 -4.41 -4.07 -7.54
N VAL A 184 -3.49 -4.02 -8.49
CA VAL A 184 -3.44 -3.01 -9.56
C VAL A 184 -3.20 -3.69 -10.90
N SER A 185 -3.92 -3.28 -11.94
CA SER A 185 -3.70 -3.74 -13.32
C SER A 185 -3.73 -2.57 -14.28
N PHE A 186 -2.92 -2.66 -15.34
CA PHE A 186 -2.86 -1.64 -16.37
C PHE A 186 -3.30 -2.21 -17.72
N ASN A 187 -4.41 -1.70 -18.24
CA ASN A 187 -5.20 -2.36 -19.28
C ASN A 187 -5.39 -1.47 -20.51
N VAL A 188 -5.40 -2.10 -21.68
CA VAL A 188 -5.86 -1.52 -22.94
C VAL A 188 -7.39 -1.57 -22.95
N SER A 189 -8.04 -0.45 -22.67
CA SER A 189 -9.46 -0.45 -22.30
C SER A 189 -10.40 -0.23 -23.49
N ARG A 190 -10.46 0.99 -24.01
CA ARG A 190 -11.39 1.41 -25.06
C ARG A 190 -10.63 2.03 -26.23
N GLY A 191 -11.31 2.34 -27.31
CA GLY A 191 -10.71 2.94 -28.49
C GLY A 191 -11.57 2.70 -29.71
N ASP A 192 -11.14 3.24 -30.84
CA ASP A 192 -11.82 3.12 -32.13
C ASP A 192 -11.48 1.78 -32.79
N TRP A 193 -11.63 0.70 -32.01
CA TRP A 193 -11.25 -0.64 -32.44
C TRP A 193 -12.17 -1.16 -33.54
N ASN A 194 -11.61 -2.00 -34.39
CA ASN A 194 -12.37 -2.91 -35.21
C ASN A 194 -13.02 -4.02 -34.36
N ASP A 195 -13.83 -4.83 -35.01
CA ASP A 195 -14.69 -5.81 -34.34
C ASP A 195 -13.85 -6.88 -33.61
N SER A 196 -12.65 -7.19 -34.13
CA SER A 196 -11.70 -8.09 -33.48
C SER A 196 -10.93 -7.47 -32.30
N GLY A 197 -11.04 -6.16 -32.09
CA GLY A 197 -10.32 -5.46 -31.03
C GLY A 197 -8.82 -5.28 -31.28
N ALA A 198 -8.32 -5.53 -32.49
CA ALA A 198 -6.89 -5.61 -32.80
C ALA A 198 -6.37 -4.49 -33.70
N ILE A 199 -7.26 -3.80 -34.42
CA ILE A 199 -6.91 -2.68 -35.32
C ILE A 199 -7.73 -1.47 -34.91
N LEU A 200 -7.08 -0.33 -34.76
CA LEU A 200 -7.70 0.97 -34.58
C LEU A 200 -8.09 1.53 -35.95
N LYS A 201 -9.39 1.72 -36.17
CA LYS A 201 -9.99 2.22 -37.40
C LYS A 201 -9.78 3.73 -37.52
N ASN A 202 -9.68 4.20 -38.76
CA ASN A 202 -9.70 5.64 -39.05
C ASN A 202 -11.06 6.23 -38.68
N THR A 203 -11.07 7.34 -37.95
CA THR A 203 -12.31 8.05 -37.57
C THR A 203 -12.61 9.26 -38.44
N ILE A 204 -11.74 9.61 -39.38
CA ILE A 204 -11.92 10.76 -40.28
C ILE A 204 -12.86 10.36 -41.44
N THR A 205 -14.02 11.01 -41.56
CA THR A 205 -15.06 10.70 -42.55
C THR A 205 -14.56 10.70 -44.00
N ASN A 206 -13.68 11.64 -44.36
CA ASN A 206 -13.08 11.76 -45.70
C ASN A 206 -11.59 11.42 -45.71
N GLY A 207 -11.13 10.66 -44.72
CA GLY A 207 -9.74 10.23 -44.59
C GLY A 207 -9.39 9.05 -45.49
N ALA A 208 -8.20 8.50 -45.27
CA ALA A 208 -7.79 7.27 -45.94
C ALA A 208 -8.71 6.10 -45.57
N LYS A 209 -8.86 5.18 -46.53
CA LYS A 209 -9.67 3.96 -46.39
C LYS A 209 -8.83 2.71 -46.48
N GLY A 210 -9.28 1.65 -45.81
CA GLY A 210 -8.64 0.35 -45.84
C GLY A 210 -7.28 0.28 -45.16
N VAL A 211 -6.96 1.26 -44.30
CA VAL A 211 -5.78 1.31 -43.46
C VAL A 211 -6.19 1.70 -42.03
N GLY A 212 -5.52 1.13 -41.05
CA GLY A 212 -5.69 1.50 -39.64
C GLY A 212 -4.37 1.39 -38.90
N PHE A 213 -4.44 1.45 -37.56
CA PHE A 213 -3.26 1.29 -36.71
C PHE A 213 -3.31 0.01 -35.90
N GLN A 214 -2.17 -0.66 -35.81
CA GLN A 214 -1.89 -1.63 -34.75
C GLN A 214 -0.98 -0.98 -33.72
N ILE A 215 -1.24 -1.27 -32.44
CA ILE A 215 -0.47 -0.74 -31.32
C ILE A 215 0.32 -1.87 -30.70
N TYR A 216 1.55 -1.61 -30.27
CA TYR A 216 2.47 -2.58 -29.69
C TYR A 216 3.04 -2.04 -28.38
N ASN A 217 3.34 -2.95 -27.45
CA ASN A 217 4.15 -2.63 -26.28
C ASN A 217 5.64 -2.68 -26.69
N GLY A 218 6.20 -1.50 -26.98
CA GLY A 218 7.57 -1.31 -27.43
C GLY A 218 7.84 -1.99 -28.75
N THR A 219 8.78 -2.94 -28.73
CA THR A 219 9.21 -3.73 -29.90
C THR A 219 8.61 -5.13 -29.95
N ALA A 220 7.58 -5.40 -29.12
CA ALA A 220 6.90 -6.70 -29.11
C ALA A 220 6.44 -7.13 -30.51
N ALA A 221 6.52 -8.44 -30.78
CA ALA A 221 6.15 -8.99 -32.08
C ALA A 221 4.61 -9.02 -32.29
N THR A 222 3.85 -9.10 -31.21
CA THR A 222 2.39 -9.19 -31.24
C THR A 222 1.74 -7.84 -30.92
N PRO A 223 0.73 -7.42 -31.69
CA PRO A 223 -0.01 -6.20 -31.38
C PRO A 223 -0.87 -6.40 -30.14
N LEU A 224 -1.02 -5.32 -29.38
CA LEU A 224 -1.96 -5.21 -28.29
C LEU A 224 -3.40 -5.21 -28.83
N LYS A 225 -4.28 -5.86 -28.09
CA LYS A 225 -5.71 -5.92 -28.34
C LYS A 225 -6.48 -5.25 -27.22
N ARG A 226 -7.73 -4.90 -27.50
CA ARG A 226 -8.69 -4.48 -26.49
C ARG A 226 -8.82 -5.55 -25.41
N GLY A 227 -8.59 -5.15 -24.16
CA GLY A 227 -8.62 -6.02 -22.98
C GLY A 227 -7.24 -6.52 -22.55
N ASP A 228 -6.19 -6.33 -23.35
CA ASP A 228 -4.85 -6.76 -22.97
C ASP A 228 -4.31 -5.96 -21.78
N THR A 229 -3.44 -6.60 -21.01
CA THR A 229 -2.70 -5.98 -19.92
C THR A 229 -1.31 -5.57 -20.40
N LEU A 230 -0.87 -4.35 -20.08
CA LEU A 230 0.47 -3.87 -20.43
C LEU A 230 1.57 -4.40 -19.52
N MET A 231 1.20 -4.87 -18.33
CA MET A 231 2.05 -5.63 -17.44
C MET A 231 1.21 -6.62 -16.63
N SER A 232 1.89 -7.63 -16.07
CA SER A 232 1.28 -8.53 -15.11
C SER A 232 0.64 -7.77 -13.96
N ARG A 233 -0.55 -8.23 -13.55
CA ARG A 233 -1.27 -7.69 -12.39
C ARG A 233 -0.37 -7.68 -11.17
N LEU A 234 -0.27 -6.52 -10.53
CA LEU A 234 0.32 -6.40 -9.20
C LEU A 234 -0.72 -6.91 -8.20
N THR A 235 -0.38 -7.95 -7.44
CA THR A 235 -1.23 -8.46 -6.36
C THR A 235 -1.14 -7.53 -5.15
N LYS A 236 -2.01 -7.72 -4.14
CA LYS A 236 -1.83 -7.10 -2.82
C LYS A 236 -0.50 -7.58 -2.20
N MET A 237 0.19 -6.70 -1.47
CA MET A 237 1.50 -6.94 -0.85
C MET A 237 2.59 -7.37 -1.86
N ALA A 238 2.56 -6.79 -3.06
CA ALA A 238 3.61 -6.91 -4.06
C ALA A 238 4.50 -5.67 -4.08
N ALA A 239 5.72 -5.80 -4.59
CA ALA A 239 6.58 -4.65 -4.83
C ALA A 239 6.00 -3.76 -5.93
N ILE A 240 6.08 -2.43 -5.76
CA ILE A 240 5.65 -1.45 -6.74
C ILE A 240 6.69 -0.33 -6.89
N ASN A 241 6.98 0.02 -8.14
CA ASN A 241 7.84 1.15 -8.44
C ASN A 241 7.03 2.44 -8.42
N ASP A 242 7.67 3.55 -8.05
CA ASP A 242 7.02 4.88 -8.08
C ASP A 242 6.67 5.30 -9.51
N GLN A 243 7.36 4.73 -10.51
CA GLN A 243 7.12 5.00 -11.91
C GLN A 243 7.30 3.76 -12.80
N TYR A 244 6.42 3.64 -13.79
CA TYR A 244 6.52 2.71 -14.90
C TYR A 244 6.49 3.48 -16.22
N ILE A 245 7.32 3.05 -17.17
CA ILE A 245 7.37 3.61 -18.52
C ILE A 245 6.99 2.50 -19.50
N PHE A 246 5.90 2.70 -20.22
CA PHE A 246 5.44 1.79 -21.27
C PHE A 246 5.69 2.44 -22.63
N PRO A 247 6.69 1.98 -23.39
CA PRO A 247 6.86 2.42 -24.76
C PRO A 247 5.69 1.88 -25.58
N ILE A 248 4.95 2.75 -26.25
CA ILE A 248 3.84 2.38 -27.11
C ILE A 248 4.18 2.74 -28.54
N THR A 249 4.17 1.76 -29.42
CA THR A 249 4.49 1.91 -30.84
C THR A 249 3.24 1.69 -31.66
N ALA A 250 2.95 2.58 -32.60
CA ALA A 250 1.89 2.40 -33.59
C ALA A 250 2.48 2.08 -34.96
N ARG A 251 1.83 1.20 -35.71
CA ARG A 251 2.17 0.83 -37.09
C ARG A 251 0.94 0.89 -37.97
N TYR A 252 1.11 1.31 -39.21
CA TYR A 252 0.05 1.18 -40.21
C TYR A 252 -0.20 -0.29 -40.52
N VAL A 253 -1.47 -0.67 -40.69
CA VAL A 253 -1.85 -2.01 -41.12
C VAL A 253 -2.96 -1.93 -42.17
N ARG A 254 -2.89 -2.82 -43.15
CA ARG A 254 -3.93 -3.02 -44.16
C ARG A 254 -5.16 -3.64 -43.49
N ILE A 255 -6.33 -3.05 -43.72
CA ILE A 255 -7.60 -3.69 -43.36
C ILE A 255 -8.04 -4.57 -44.53
N THR A 256 -8.04 -5.88 -44.31
CA THR A 256 -8.44 -6.86 -45.32
C THR A 256 -9.91 -6.67 -45.71
N GLY A 257 -10.18 -6.65 -47.02
CA GLY A 257 -11.54 -6.53 -47.57
C GLY A 257 -12.03 -5.10 -47.81
N GLU A 258 -11.34 -4.07 -47.33
CA GLU A 258 -11.69 -2.66 -47.59
C GLU A 258 -10.89 -2.10 -48.77
N ALA A 259 -11.45 -1.21 -49.60
CA ALA A 259 -10.67 -0.56 -50.66
C ALA A 259 -9.59 0.39 -50.09
N LEU A 260 -8.41 0.46 -50.72
CA LEU A 260 -7.41 1.47 -50.37
C LEU A 260 -7.75 2.81 -51.00
N GLN A 261 -7.72 3.86 -50.19
CA GLN A 261 -7.82 5.24 -50.65
C GLN A 261 -6.82 6.11 -49.88
N PRO A 262 -6.06 7.00 -50.54
CA PRO A 262 -5.21 7.96 -49.85
C PRO A 262 -6.03 8.97 -49.03
N GLY A 263 -5.43 9.52 -47.99
CA GLY A 263 -6.04 10.53 -47.12
C GLY A 263 -5.44 10.50 -45.72
N GLU A 264 -5.95 11.37 -44.84
CA GLU A 264 -5.52 11.41 -43.44
C GLU A 264 -6.04 10.22 -42.65
N VAL A 265 -5.27 9.78 -41.65
CA VAL A 265 -5.66 8.72 -40.71
C VAL A 265 -5.52 9.23 -39.29
N GLN A 266 -6.59 9.14 -38.52
CA GLN A 266 -6.59 9.41 -37.08
C GLN A 266 -7.38 8.33 -36.35
N SER A 267 -6.92 7.99 -35.15
CA SER A 267 -7.62 7.07 -34.26
C SER A 267 -7.24 7.31 -32.82
N LYS A 268 -7.99 6.71 -31.88
CA LYS A 268 -7.77 6.82 -30.45
C LYS A 268 -7.80 5.46 -29.77
N VAL A 269 -6.91 5.31 -28.79
CA VAL A 269 -6.94 4.23 -27.80
C VAL A 269 -6.92 4.82 -26.39
N ILE A 270 -7.61 4.16 -25.46
CA ILE A 270 -7.69 4.51 -24.05
C ILE A 270 -7.04 3.41 -23.24
N PHE A 271 -6.01 3.77 -22.49
CA PHE A 271 -5.41 2.92 -21.49
C PHE A 271 -5.95 3.28 -20.11
N ALA A 272 -6.21 2.29 -19.26
CA ALA A 272 -6.85 2.47 -17.96
C ALA A 272 -6.14 1.69 -16.86
N VAL A 273 -6.09 2.28 -15.67
CA VAL A 273 -5.69 1.58 -14.44
C VAL A 273 -6.94 1.01 -13.79
N SER A 274 -6.90 -0.26 -13.40
CA SER A 274 -7.94 -0.95 -12.65
C SER A 274 -7.46 -1.29 -11.26
N TYR A 275 -8.35 -1.13 -10.28
CA TYR A 275 -8.14 -1.44 -8.88
C TYR A 275 -9.22 -2.43 -8.44
N ASP A 276 -8.82 -3.45 -7.69
CA ASP A 276 -9.71 -4.44 -7.09
C ASP A 276 -9.72 -4.33 -5.57
#